data_AF-A0A0L0ESQ9-F1
#
_entry.id   AF-A0A0L0ESQ9-F1
#
_cell.length_a   1.000
_cell.length_b   1.000
_cell.length_c   1.000
_cell.angle_alpha   90.00
_cell.angle_beta   90.00
_cell.angle_gamma   90.00
#
_symmetry.space_group_name_H-M   'P 1'
#
loop_
_entity.id
_entity.type
_entity.pdbx_description
1 polymer ?
#
loop_
_entity_poly.entity_id
_entity_poly.type
_entity_poly.pdbx_seq_one_letter_code
_entity_poly.pdbx_strand_id
1 'polypeptide(L)'
;MLSGCTGTADSAANDPLVHAAYTMLAPTQDGGVQVYARAIVDGAHINDQQCPKLIHAGEQAIKTRARRLNPDPDNFPVTVCEAVIRPDTHYRLSYGGIELAPVTLAPEQIQVFGDSGCKSSVCEGASAAQPFAQLADLGAKQSKQLILHMGDFNYRGTSGSISKDIYAYDAGDGGYGGPSCGLTETYYSQNASGSPKPDTWQSWQADLFAPAKSLLASAPWVFARGNHELCSRAGPGWFYFLGPGSDLPGGVAQQSCPYQGEFSQPPSEASDHIVMLDPYLLELESLALWVMDSANACDSRSPQTLTRQYRDQYAQLQRLASRVKTPLWMMTHRPLWGQSGPVGTPSITDMLQTALKTTLSQQLPSEVSLSLSGHMHIYQSLTFGKGSDRPPQLVVGNSGVSLSQTGANSGFSTQIDGKRAQGNTQGEFGYISIKLEKDHQWQGQFYNTQGQVFLDCGSKQAEQGKALCQIAR
;
A
#
# COMPACT_ATOMS: atom_id res chain seq x y z
N MET A 1 -36.54 -34.65 -44.72
CA MET A 1 -36.83 -34.04 -43.42
C MET A 1 -35.50 -33.82 -42.72
N LEU A 2 -35.07 -32.56 -42.61
CA LEU A 2 -33.83 -32.17 -41.92
C LEU A 2 -34.14 -32.04 -40.43
N SER A 3 -33.50 -32.86 -39.61
CA SER A 3 -33.58 -32.82 -38.15
C SER A 3 -32.70 -31.68 -37.65
N GLY A 4 -33.31 -30.58 -37.21
CA GLY A 4 -32.63 -29.46 -36.57
C GLY A 4 -32.26 -29.79 -35.12
N CYS A 5 -30.98 -29.67 -34.79
CA CYS A 5 -30.49 -29.63 -33.42
C CYS A 5 -30.99 -28.35 -32.74
N THR A 6 -31.84 -28.50 -31.73
CA THR A 6 -32.17 -27.42 -30.80
C THR A 6 -31.00 -27.23 -29.84
N GLY A 7 -30.07 -26.35 -30.20
CA GLY A 7 -29.18 -25.73 -29.23
C GLY A 7 -30.01 -24.85 -28.31
N THR A 8 -30.18 -25.26 -27.05
CA THR A 8 -30.62 -24.36 -25.99
C THR A 8 -29.49 -23.38 -25.74
N ALA A 9 -29.57 -22.22 -26.40
CA ALA A 9 -28.92 -21.03 -25.91
C ALA A 9 -29.57 -20.70 -24.58
N ASP A 10 -28.99 -21.17 -23.48
CA ASP A 10 -29.23 -20.57 -22.17
C ASP A 10 -28.93 -19.09 -22.32
N SER A 11 -29.96 -18.29 -22.12
CA SER A 11 -29.88 -16.84 -22.09
C SER A 11 -28.75 -16.43 -21.15
N ALA A 12 -27.65 -15.93 -21.72
CA ALA A 12 -26.67 -15.20 -20.93
C ALA A 12 -27.42 -14.01 -20.32
N ALA A 13 -27.74 -14.11 -19.03
CA ALA A 13 -28.00 -12.94 -18.22
C ALA A 13 -26.84 -11.97 -18.48
N ASN A 14 -27.12 -10.67 -18.61
CA ASN A 14 -26.06 -9.67 -18.76
C ASN A 14 -25.18 -9.72 -17.51
N ASP A 15 -24.11 -10.50 -17.54
CA ASP A 15 -23.14 -10.59 -16.45
C ASP A 15 -22.64 -9.18 -16.15
N PRO A 16 -22.52 -8.79 -14.87
CA PRO A 16 -22.03 -7.46 -14.53
C PRO A 16 -20.61 -7.23 -15.05
N LEU A 17 -20.27 -5.98 -15.35
CA LEU A 17 -18.93 -5.60 -15.77
C LEU A 17 -17.92 -5.87 -14.64
N VAL A 18 -16.80 -6.52 -14.94
CA VAL A 18 -15.67 -6.66 -14.02
C VAL A 18 -14.68 -5.53 -14.28
N HIS A 19 -14.50 -4.64 -13.30
CA HIS A 19 -13.60 -3.49 -13.39
C HIS A 19 -12.14 -3.87 -13.18
N ALA A 20 -11.89 -4.78 -12.23
CA ALA A 20 -10.55 -5.25 -11.89
C ALA A 20 -10.60 -6.62 -11.18
N ALA A 21 -9.50 -7.37 -11.25
CA ALA A 21 -9.27 -8.51 -10.36
C ALA A 21 -7.79 -8.61 -10.01
N TYR A 22 -7.49 -9.06 -8.79
CA TYR A 22 -6.14 -9.19 -8.26
C TYR A 22 -6.09 -10.26 -7.18
N THR A 23 -4.87 -10.72 -6.87
CA THR A 23 -4.62 -11.58 -5.72
C THR A 23 -3.83 -10.82 -4.67
N MET A 24 -3.99 -11.17 -3.39
CA MET A 24 -3.22 -10.56 -2.31
C MET A 24 -2.86 -11.57 -1.23
N LEU A 25 -1.71 -11.34 -0.60
CA LEU A 25 -1.29 -12.06 0.60
C LEU A 25 -1.81 -11.32 1.83
N ALA A 26 -2.40 -12.06 2.76
CA ALA A 26 -3.00 -11.51 3.97
C ALA A 26 -2.72 -12.41 5.19
N PRO A 27 -2.73 -11.85 6.41
CA PRO A 27 -2.59 -12.64 7.61
C PRO A 27 -3.85 -13.44 7.91
N THR A 28 -3.67 -14.59 8.53
CA THR A 28 -4.75 -15.39 9.14
C THR A 28 -4.83 -15.15 10.65
N GLN A 29 -5.96 -15.53 11.27
CA GLN A 29 -6.18 -15.37 12.71
C GLN A 29 -5.14 -16.10 13.59
N ASP A 30 -4.56 -17.18 13.07
CA ASP A 30 -3.51 -17.99 13.71
C ASP A 30 -2.09 -17.52 13.37
N GLY A 31 -1.94 -16.42 12.63
CA GLY A 31 -0.64 -15.82 12.30
C GLY A 31 0.06 -16.44 11.08
N GLY A 32 -0.66 -17.21 10.26
CA GLY A 32 -0.20 -17.71 8.97
C GLY A 32 -0.48 -16.73 7.82
N VAL A 33 -0.26 -17.21 6.59
CA VAL A 33 -0.48 -16.45 5.34
C VAL A 33 -1.59 -17.12 4.53
N GLN A 34 -2.54 -16.31 4.07
CA GLN A 34 -3.62 -16.73 3.19
C GLN A 34 -3.61 -15.90 1.91
N VAL A 35 -4.01 -16.53 0.81
CA VAL A 35 -4.14 -15.88 -0.50
C VAL A 35 -5.61 -15.61 -0.78
N TYR A 36 -5.96 -14.34 -0.93
CA TYR A 36 -7.26 -13.92 -1.44
C TYR A 36 -7.19 -13.61 -2.92
N ALA A 37 -8.19 -14.05 -3.67
CA ALA A 37 -8.53 -13.49 -4.98
C ALA A 37 -9.71 -12.54 -4.81
N ARG A 38 -9.60 -11.32 -5.36
CA ARG A 38 -10.65 -10.30 -5.34
C ARG A 38 -11.00 -9.87 -6.75
N ALA A 39 -12.29 -9.65 -7.00
CA ALA A 39 -12.82 -9.07 -8.23
C ALA A 39 -13.75 -7.91 -7.90
N ILE A 40 -13.57 -6.76 -8.54
CA ILE A 40 -14.44 -5.60 -8.39
C ILE A 40 -15.44 -5.61 -9.54
N VAL A 41 -16.71 -5.68 -9.18
CA VAL A 41 -17.83 -5.93 -10.08
C VAL A 41 -18.79 -4.76 -10.03
N ASP A 42 -19.33 -4.37 -11.19
CA ASP A 42 -20.30 -3.28 -11.29
C ASP A 42 -21.60 -3.59 -10.54
N GLY A 43 -22.13 -2.61 -9.80
CA GLY A 43 -23.33 -2.70 -8.98
C GLY A 43 -23.04 -2.89 -7.49
N ALA A 44 -23.70 -2.11 -6.62
CA ALA A 44 -23.51 -2.16 -5.16
C ALA A 44 -24.28 -3.28 -4.43
N HIS A 45 -25.17 -3.99 -5.14
CA HIS A 45 -26.07 -5.00 -4.55
C HIS A 45 -25.89 -6.39 -5.17
N ILE A 46 -24.70 -6.67 -5.71
CA ILE A 46 -24.35 -8.00 -6.23
C ILE A 46 -24.26 -8.97 -5.04
N ASN A 47 -24.98 -10.08 -5.13
CA ASN A 47 -24.92 -11.16 -4.14
C ASN A 47 -23.93 -12.27 -4.55
N ASP A 48 -23.73 -13.24 -3.65
CA ASP A 48 -22.84 -14.40 -3.88
C ASP A 48 -23.16 -15.19 -5.15
N GLN A 49 -24.42 -15.21 -5.61
CA GLN A 49 -24.83 -15.93 -6.82
C GLN A 49 -24.45 -15.17 -8.10
N GLN A 50 -24.37 -13.84 -8.03
CA GLN A 50 -24.01 -12.96 -9.14
C GLN A 50 -22.51 -12.70 -9.23
N CYS A 51 -21.75 -12.92 -8.15
CA CYS A 51 -20.30 -12.82 -8.16
C CYS A 51 -19.63 -13.81 -9.15
N PRO A 52 -18.51 -13.45 -9.80
CA PRO A 52 -17.82 -14.32 -10.73
C PRO A 52 -17.16 -15.47 -9.98
N LYS A 53 -17.31 -16.69 -10.46
CA LYS A 53 -16.60 -17.87 -9.92
C LYS A 53 -15.16 -17.88 -10.44
N LEU A 54 -14.27 -18.56 -9.71
CA LEU A 54 -12.91 -18.82 -10.17
C LEU A 54 -12.83 -20.22 -10.76
N ILE A 55 -12.34 -20.31 -11.99
CA ILE A 55 -12.19 -21.54 -12.76
C ILE A 55 -10.71 -21.87 -12.87
N HIS A 56 -10.33 -23.10 -12.54
CA HIS A 56 -9.00 -23.66 -12.77
C HIS A 56 -9.12 -25.06 -13.37
N ALA A 57 -8.04 -25.52 -14.00
CA ALA A 57 -8.08 -26.70 -14.86
C ALA A 57 -8.44 -27.99 -14.10
N GLY A 58 -9.48 -28.69 -14.58
CA GLY A 58 -9.83 -30.04 -14.11
C GLY A 58 -10.55 -30.12 -12.76
N GLU A 59 -10.89 -28.97 -12.16
CA GLU A 59 -11.51 -28.91 -10.84
C GLU A 59 -12.84 -28.14 -10.85
N GLN A 60 -13.61 -28.29 -9.76
CA GLN A 60 -14.85 -27.54 -9.56
C GLN A 60 -14.56 -26.05 -9.37
N ALA A 61 -15.33 -25.20 -10.06
CA ALA A 61 -15.22 -23.76 -9.91
C ALA A 61 -15.44 -23.32 -8.46
N ILE A 62 -14.54 -22.46 -7.95
CA ILE A 62 -14.60 -21.91 -6.61
C ILE A 62 -15.62 -20.76 -6.61
N LYS A 63 -16.60 -20.82 -5.70
CA LYS A 63 -17.53 -19.71 -5.49
C LYS A 63 -16.84 -18.57 -4.75
N THR A 64 -16.92 -17.38 -5.30
CA THR A 64 -16.58 -16.15 -4.57
C THR A 64 -17.78 -15.68 -3.76
N ARG A 65 -17.53 -14.83 -2.77
CA ARG A 65 -18.55 -14.21 -1.91
C ARG A 65 -18.48 -12.70 -2.02
N ALA A 66 -19.63 -12.04 -2.01
CA ALA A 66 -19.67 -10.59 -1.94
C ALA A 66 -19.17 -10.11 -0.57
N ARG A 67 -18.23 -9.16 -0.56
CA ARG A 67 -17.80 -8.46 0.65
C ARG A 67 -18.97 -7.65 1.19
N ARG A 68 -19.27 -7.83 2.47
CA ARG A 68 -20.49 -7.30 3.10
C ARG A 68 -20.40 -5.83 3.47
N LEU A 69 -19.21 -5.34 3.80
CA LEU A 69 -18.99 -3.98 4.29
C LEU A 69 -18.72 -3.02 3.12
N ASN A 70 -19.68 -2.88 2.20
CA ASN A 70 -19.68 -1.75 1.27
C ASN A 70 -19.88 -0.47 2.11
N PRO A 71 -18.95 0.51 2.03
CA PRO A 71 -18.96 1.67 2.92
C PRO A 71 -20.16 2.60 2.67
N ASP A 72 -20.58 2.73 1.42
CA ASP A 72 -21.71 3.55 0.99
C ASP A 72 -22.09 3.14 -0.45
N PRO A 73 -23.20 2.42 -0.66
CA PRO A 73 -23.64 1.96 -1.99
C PRO A 73 -23.79 3.06 -3.04
N ASP A 74 -24.09 4.30 -2.64
CA ASP A 74 -24.30 5.41 -3.57
C ASP A 74 -22.95 5.96 -4.09
N ASN A 75 -21.96 6.06 -3.20
CA ASN A 75 -20.60 6.52 -3.53
C ASN A 75 -19.70 5.38 -4.05
N PHE A 76 -20.03 4.13 -3.72
CA PHE A 76 -19.36 2.91 -4.15
C PHE A 76 -20.35 1.98 -4.85
N PRO A 77 -20.77 2.32 -6.08
CA PRO A 77 -21.71 1.53 -6.89
C PRO A 77 -21.07 0.23 -7.45
N VAL A 78 -20.24 -0.44 -6.66
CA VAL A 78 -19.49 -1.64 -7.02
C VAL A 78 -19.48 -2.65 -5.87
N THR A 79 -19.37 -3.93 -6.20
CA THR A 79 -19.22 -5.03 -5.25
C THR A 79 -17.86 -5.67 -5.38
N VAL A 80 -17.17 -5.88 -4.25
CA VAL A 80 -15.96 -6.71 -4.23
C VAL A 80 -16.35 -8.15 -3.94
N CYS A 81 -16.09 -9.06 -4.88
CA CYS A 81 -16.27 -10.49 -4.72
C CYS A 81 -14.92 -11.12 -4.36
N GLU A 82 -14.87 -11.96 -3.32
CA GLU A 82 -13.63 -12.57 -2.86
C GLU A 82 -13.71 -14.07 -2.58
N ALA A 83 -12.58 -14.77 -2.70
CA ALA A 83 -12.41 -16.16 -2.32
C ALA A 83 -11.00 -16.43 -1.78
N VAL A 84 -10.89 -17.43 -0.92
CA VAL A 84 -9.60 -18.06 -0.57
C VAL A 84 -9.19 -18.95 -1.73
N ILE A 85 -7.97 -18.78 -2.22
CA ILE A 85 -7.39 -19.61 -3.29
C ILE A 85 -6.13 -20.34 -2.82
N ARG A 86 -5.73 -21.36 -3.58
CA ARG A 86 -4.48 -22.08 -3.31
C ARG A 86 -3.31 -21.42 -4.07
N PRO A 87 -2.10 -21.45 -3.52
CA PRO A 87 -0.88 -21.11 -4.25
C PRO A 87 -0.70 -21.94 -5.53
N ASP A 88 0.22 -21.50 -6.38
CA ASP A 88 0.72 -22.18 -7.59
C ASP A 88 -0.37 -22.62 -8.58
N THR A 89 -1.52 -21.95 -8.54
CA THR A 89 -2.69 -22.26 -9.38
C THR A 89 -3.09 -21.03 -10.19
N HIS A 90 -3.22 -21.21 -11.51
CA HIS A 90 -3.82 -20.20 -12.39
C HIS A 90 -5.34 -20.26 -12.29
N TYR A 91 -5.97 -19.09 -12.20
CA TYR A 91 -7.43 -18.97 -12.13
C TYR A 91 -7.94 -18.03 -13.22
N ARG A 92 -9.08 -18.37 -13.81
CA ARG A 92 -9.84 -17.48 -14.70
C ARG A 92 -11.20 -17.16 -14.09
N LEU A 93 -11.63 -15.91 -14.15
CA LEU A 93 -12.98 -15.55 -13.75
C LEU A 93 -14.00 -16.16 -14.72
N SER A 94 -15.17 -16.58 -14.20
CA SER A 94 -16.23 -17.17 -15.02
C SER A 94 -16.77 -16.23 -16.11
N TYR A 95 -16.70 -14.93 -15.87
CA TYR A 95 -17.03 -13.85 -16.81
C TYR A 95 -16.04 -12.68 -16.65
N GLY A 96 -16.09 -11.68 -17.53
CA GLY A 96 -15.19 -10.52 -17.52
C GLY A 96 -13.80 -10.77 -18.11
N GLY A 97 -13.43 -12.02 -18.38
CA GLY A 97 -12.24 -12.40 -19.15
C GLY A 97 -10.89 -12.17 -18.46
N ILE A 98 -10.87 -11.82 -17.17
CA ILE A 98 -9.63 -11.63 -16.40
C ILE A 98 -9.10 -12.99 -15.93
N GLU A 99 -7.79 -13.16 -16.06
CA GLU A 99 -7.03 -14.30 -15.56
C GLU A 99 -6.07 -13.84 -14.47
N LEU A 100 -6.02 -14.57 -13.35
CA LEU A 100 -5.12 -14.35 -12.22
C LEU A 100 -3.92 -15.30 -12.35
N ALA A 101 -2.73 -14.72 -12.36
CA ALA A 101 -1.48 -15.47 -12.38
C ALA A 101 -1.32 -16.34 -11.12
N PRO A 102 -0.60 -17.48 -11.21
CA PRO A 102 -0.26 -18.28 -10.04
C PRO A 102 0.46 -17.47 -8.96
N VAL A 103 0.04 -17.67 -7.71
CA VAL A 103 0.63 -17.04 -6.52
C VAL A 103 1.67 -17.99 -5.92
N THR A 104 2.92 -17.57 -5.81
CA THR A 104 3.95 -18.33 -5.10
C THR A 104 4.13 -17.82 -3.68
N LEU A 105 4.42 -18.72 -2.74
CA LEU A 105 4.84 -18.37 -1.37
C LEU A 105 6.37 -18.33 -1.22
N ALA A 106 7.13 -18.48 -2.31
CA ALA A 106 8.58 -18.36 -2.34
C ALA A 106 9.03 -17.27 -3.34
N PRO A 107 8.58 -16.02 -3.21
CA PRO A 107 8.92 -14.97 -4.18
C PRO A 107 10.43 -14.66 -4.15
N GLU A 108 11.06 -14.68 -5.31
CA GLU A 108 12.41 -14.20 -5.56
C GLU A 108 12.42 -12.88 -6.33
N GLN A 109 11.36 -12.59 -7.09
CA GLN A 109 11.21 -11.39 -7.93
C GLN A 109 10.11 -10.49 -7.37
N ILE A 110 10.49 -9.34 -6.82
CA ILE A 110 9.60 -8.46 -6.06
C ILE A 110 9.60 -7.08 -6.71
N GLN A 111 8.44 -6.55 -7.04
CA GLN A 111 8.32 -5.16 -7.49
C GLN A 111 7.78 -4.29 -6.37
N VAL A 112 8.30 -3.08 -6.23
CA VAL A 112 7.86 -2.12 -5.21
C VAL A 112 7.45 -0.80 -5.87
N PHE A 113 6.23 -0.37 -5.56
CA PHE A 113 5.62 0.88 -5.98
C PHE A 113 5.17 1.68 -4.74
N GLY A 114 4.90 2.97 -4.90
CA GLY A 114 4.29 3.78 -3.86
C GLY A 114 3.83 5.12 -4.40
N ASP A 115 2.83 5.72 -3.74
CA ASP A 115 2.38 7.07 -4.03
C ASP A 115 1.88 7.19 -5.50
N SER A 116 1.03 6.25 -5.91
CA SER A 116 0.72 5.93 -7.32
C SER A 116 -0.44 6.71 -7.94
N GLY A 117 -1.27 7.37 -7.12
CA GLY A 117 -2.41 8.13 -7.65
C GLY A 117 -1.98 9.43 -8.33
N CYS A 118 -2.90 10.38 -8.47
CA CYS A 118 -2.58 11.62 -9.18
C CYS A 118 -3.21 12.89 -8.59
N LYS A 119 -2.61 14.05 -8.88
CA LYS A 119 -3.18 15.37 -8.65
C LYS A 119 -3.36 16.10 -9.98
N SER A 120 -4.21 17.14 -10.00
CA SER A 120 -4.50 17.92 -11.22
C SER A 120 -3.27 18.54 -11.89
N SER A 121 -2.18 18.74 -11.13
CA SER A 121 -0.87 19.18 -11.62
C SER A 121 -0.16 18.17 -12.54
N VAL A 122 -0.56 16.89 -12.52
CA VAL A 122 0.07 15.80 -13.28
C VAL A 122 -0.93 15.05 -14.17
N CYS A 123 -2.21 15.01 -13.81
CA CYS A 123 -3.24 14.37 -14.64
C CYS A 123 -4.51 15.21 -14.74
N GLU A 124 -5.19 15.13 -15.87
CA GLU A 124 -6.44 15.85 -16.13
C GLU A 124 -7.69 14.98 -15.92
N GLY A 125 -8.70 15.53 -15.26
CA GLY A 125 -10.05 14.96 -15.18
C GLY A 125 -10.11 13.53 -14.64
N ALA A 126 -10.94 12.68 -15.28
CA ALA A 126 -11.19 11.29 -14.90
C ALA A 126 -10.23 10.28 -15.60
N SER A 127 -9.13 10.74 -16.18
CA SER A 127 -8.18 9.87 -16.88
C SER A 127 -7.39 8.97 -15.91
N ALA A 128 -6.84 7.85 -16.39
CA ALA A 128 -5.96 7.01 -15.57
C ALA A 128 -4.72 7.81 -15.11
N ALA A 129 -4.22 7.58 -13.89
CA ALA A 129 -3.00 8.22 -13.38
C ALA A 129 -1.79 7.89 -14.27
N GLN A 130 -1.36 8.85 -15.10
CA GLN A 130 -0.53 8.54 -16.28
C GLN A 130 0.91 8.10 -15.95
N PRO A 131 1.64 8.68 -14.98
CA PRO A 131 2.95 8.14 -14.64
C PRO A 131 2.84 6.70 -14.12
N PHE A 132 1.86 6.43 -13.25
CA PHE A 132 1.66 5.09 -12.71
C PHE A 132 1.16 4.08 -13.75
N ALA A 133 0.26 4.46 -14.66
CA ALA A 133 -0.21 3.58 -15.73
C ALA A 133 0.96 3.07 -16.59
N GLN A 134 1.88 3.97 -16.95
CA GLN A 134 3.08 3.60 -17.72
C GLN A 134 3.99 2.66 -16.93
N LEU A 135 4.23 2.94 -15.65
CA LEU A 135 5.06 2.10 -14.79
C LEU A 135 4.41 0.74 -14.52
N ALA A 136 3.09 0.67 -14.34
CA ALA A 136 2.34 -0.56 -14.16
C ALA A 136 2.41 -1.43 -15.43
N ASP A 137 2.26 -0.84 -16.62
CA ASP A 137 2.41 -1.54 -17.90
C ASP A 137 3.84 -2.06 -18.13
N LEU A 138 4.85 -1.31 -17.68
CA LEU A 138 6.25 -1.77 -17.71
C LEU A 138 6.47 -2.92 -16.71
N GLY A 139 6.00 -2.76 -15.47
CA GLY A 139 6.09 -3.78 -14.42
C GLY A 139 5.39 -5.08 -14.82
N ALA A 140 4.22 -4.98 -15.46
CA ALA A 140 3.44 -6.09 -15.99
C ALA A 140 4.23 -6.98 -16.96
N LYS A 141 5.15 -6.38 -17.74
CA LYS A 141 5.99 -7.06 -18.75
C LYS A 141 7.28 -7.65 -18.17
N GLN A 142 7.66 -7.28 -16.96
CA GLN A 142 8.84 -7.84 -16.28
C GLN A 142 8.48 -9.11 -15.50
N SER A 143 9.51 -9.84 -15.09
CA SER A 143 9.34 -10.95 -14.15
C SER A 143 8.95 -10.41 -12.77
N LYS A 144 7.92 -10.98 -12.17
CA LYS A 144 7.48 -10.69 -10.80
C LYS A 144 6.77 -11.90 -10.22
N GLN A 145 6.89 -12.03 -8.91
CA GLN A 145 6.24 -13.05 -8.09
C GLN A 145 5.54 -12.44 -6.89
N LEU A 146 5.86 -11.19 -6.55
CA LEU A 146 5.24 -10.41 -5.50
C LEU A 146 5.28 -8.92 -5.85
N ILE A 147 4.20 -8.21 -5.57
CA ILE A 147 4.13 -6.76 -5.73
C ILE A 147 3.85 -6.14 -4.36
N LEU A 148 4.67 -5.17 -3.98
CA LEU A 148 4.51 -4.38 -2.76
C LEU A 148 4.09 -2.97 -3.13
N HIS A 149 3.09 -2.42 -2.45
CA HIS A 149 2.71 -1.02 -2.62
C HIS A 149 2.77 -0.27 -1.30
N MET A 150 3.55 0.81 -1.25
CA MET A 150 3.85 1.56 -0.03
C MET A 150 2.76 2.53 0.40
N GLY A 151 1.49 2.33 0.01
CA GLY A 151 0.37 3.22 0.35
C GLY A 151 0.23 4.46 -0.55
N ASP A 152 -0.77 5.28 -0.22
CA ASP A 152 -1.24 6.45 -0.97
C ASP A 152 -1.60 6.14 -2.42
N PHE A 153 -2.81 5.59 -2.57
CA PHE A 153 -3.35 5.14 -3.84
C PHE A 153 -4.28 6.19 -4.44
N ASN A 154 -5.10 6.83 -3.61
CA ASN A 154 -6.16 7.74 -4.04
C ASN A 154 -5.79 9.18 -3.67
N TYR A 155 -5.17 9.92 -4.59
CA TYR A 155 -4.82 11.33 -4.41
C TYR A 155 -5.88 12.28 -4.94
N ARG A 156 -6.57 11.93 -6.03
CA ARG A 156 -7.61 12.80 -6.61
C ARG A 156 -8.80 12.96 -5.67
N GLY A 157 -9.17 11.90 -4.96
CA GLY A 157 -10.28 11.90 -4.01
C GLY A 157 -9.98 12.61 -2.69
N THR A 158 -8.75 13.05 -2.47
CA THR A 158 -8.23 13.41 -1.14
C THR A 158 -7.47 14.73 -1.17
N SER A 159 -8.02 15.74 -1.85
CA SER A 159 -7.41 17.08 -2.05
C SER A 159 -7.10 17.89 -0.77
N GLY A 160 -7.34 17.35 0.42
CA GLY A 160 -7.16 18.01 1.72
C GLY A 160 -8.31 18.97 2.06
N SER A 161 -8.69 19.86 1.15
CA SER A 161 -9.85 20.77 1.33
C SER A 161 -11.18 20.09 1.00
N ILE A 162 -12.10 20.08 1.97
CA ILE A 162 -13.48 19.63 1.80
C ILE A 162 -14.32 20.77 1.20
N SER A 163 -14.24 21.95 1.79
CA SER A 163 -14.90 23.18 1.31
C SER A 163 -14.01 24.40 1.60
N LYS A 164 -14.48 25.61 1.27
CA LYS A 164 -13.71 26.84 1.50
C LYS A 164 -13.31 26.94 2.98
N ASP A 165 -12.00 26.98 3.22
CA ASP A 165 -11.37 27.06 4.55
C ASP A 165 -11.63 25.87 5.50
N ILE A 166 -12.24 24.78 5.03
CA ILE A 166 -12.43 23.53 5.79
C ILE A 166 -11.57 22.43 5.17
N TYR A 167 -10.71 21.84 6.00
CA TYR A 167 -9.76 20.80 5.62
C TYR A 167 -10.06 19.52 6.39
N ALA A 168 -10.00 18.39 5.70
CA ALA A 168 -10.10 17.09 6.34
C ALA A 168 -8.92 16.89 7.29
N TYR A 169 -9.14 16.13 8.36
CA TYR A 169 -8.07 15.67 9.23
C TYR A 169 -7.00 14.95 8.40
N ASP A 170 -5.76 15.37 8.58
CA ASP A 170 -4.57 14.79 7.96
C ASP A 170 -3.45 14.68 8.99
N ALA A 171 -2.76 13.55 9.00
CA ALA A 171 -1.80 13.22 10.04
C ALA A 171 -0.41 13.88 9.83
N GLY A 172 -0.38 15.16 9.48
CA GLY A 172 0.81 16.00 9.59
C GLY A 172 1.70 16.14 8.35
N ASP A 173 1.16 16.01 7.15
CA ASP A 173 1.87 16.12 5.86
C ASP A 173 1.76 17.50 5.16
N GLY A 174 0.92 18.43 5.64
CA GLY A 174 0.52 19.54 4.75
C GLY A 174 -0.19 20.77 5.33
N GLY A 175 0.03 21.13 6.59
CA GLY A 175 -0.17 22.54 7.02
C GLY A 175 -1.47 22.91 7.75
N TYR A 176 -2.32 21.94 8.09
CA TYR A 176 -3.50 22.13 8.95
C TYR A 176 -3.44 21.09 10.07
N GLY A 177 -3.73 21.48 11.32
CA GLY A 177 -3.47 20.62 12.50
C GLY A 177 -2.43 21.16 13.49
N GLY A 178 -1.77 22.28 13.16
CA GLY A 178 -0.91 23.02 14.08
C GLY A 178 0.11 22.15 14.82
N PRO A 179 0.38 22.44 16.11
CA PRO A 179 1.25 21.63 16.95
C PRO A 179 0.76 20.21 17.29
N SER A 180 -0.46 19.84 16.92
CA SER A 180 -1.07 18.55 17.29
C SER A 180 -1.11 17.54 16.14
N CYS A 181 -0.68 17.93 14.93
CA CYS A 181 -0.94 17.13 13.72
C CYS A 181 -2.43 16.78 13.56
N GLY A 182 -3.30 17.73 13.93
CA GLY A 182 -4.76 17.63 13.81
C GLY A 182 -5.45 16.75 14.86
N LEU A 183 -4.71 16.11 15.76
CA LEU A 183 -5.29 15.13 16.70
C LEU A 183 -6.20 15.78 17.75
N THR A 184 -5.87 16.99 18.19
CA THR A 184 -6.58 17.73 19.24
C THR A 184 -7.23 19.01 18.70
N GLU A 185 -7.44 19.08 17.38
CA GLU A 185 -8.12 20.17 16.70
C GLU A 185 -9.48 19.70 16.20
N THR A 186 -10.35 20.65 15.83
CA THR A 186 -11.67 20.34 15.26
C THR A 186 -11.51 19.35 14.11
N TYR A 187 -12.16 18.21 14.27
CA TYR A 187 -12.04 17.08 13.36
C TYR A 187 -13.07 17.23 12.23
N TYR A 188 -12.58 17.45 11.03
CA TYR A 188 -13.39 17.36 9.82
C TYR A 188 -13.01 16.12 9.03
N SER A 189 -14.01 15.48 8.44
CA SER A 189 -13.85 14.30 7.60
C SER A 189 -14.56 14.50 6.28
N GLN A 190 -13.93 14.07 5.19
CA GLN A 190 -14.57 13.92 3.88
C GLN A 190 -15.77 12.99 3.95
N ASN A 191 -15.75 12.03 4.88
CA ASN A 191 -16.77 11.01 5.06
C ASN A 191 -17.70 11.29 6.24
N ALA A 192 -17.68 12.51 6.79
CA ALA A 192 -18.70 12.95 7.71
C ALA A 192 -20.07 12.99 7.00
N SER A 193 -21.14 12.66 7.72
CA SER A 193 -22.51 12.77 7.20
C SER A 193 -22.76 14.19 6.65
N GLY A 194 -23.31 14.29 5.44
CA GLY A 194 -23.58 15.58 4.78
C GLY A 194 -22.34 16.29 4.19
N SER A 195 -21.16 15.67 4.20
CA SER A 195 -19.98 16.20 3.52
C SER A 195 -20.19 16.30 2.00
N PRO A 196 -19.75 17.38 1.34
CA PRO A 196 -19.90 17.57 -0.11
C PRO A 196 -18.87 16.80 -0.95
N LYS A 197 -17.86 16.18 -0.33
CA LYS A 197 -16.76 15.50 -1.02
C LYS A 197 -16.35 14.18 -0.34
N PRO A 198 -17.26 13.20 -0.24
CA PRO A 198 -16.93 11.88 0.31
C PRO A 198 -15.92 11.13 -0.56
N ASP A 199 -15.34 10.07 0.00
CA ASP A 199 -14.59 9.08 -0.77
C ASP A 199 -15.53 8.39 -1.77
N THR A 200 -15.03 8.09 -2.97
CA THR A 200 -15.85 7.56 -4.06
C THR A 200 -15.11 6.53 -4.91
N TRP A 201 -15.85 5.57 -5.45
CA TRP A 201 -15.31 4.58 -6.39
C TRP A 201 -14.59 5.22 -7.57
N GLN A 202 -15.08 6.35 -8.09
CA GLN A 202 -14.55 7.00 -9.28
C GLN A 202 -13.08 7.42 -9.09
N SER A 203 -12.71 7.91 -7.89
CA SER A 203 -11.33 8.25 -7.59
C SER A 203 -10.44 7.02 -7.50
N TRP A 204 -10.90 5.96 -6.83
CA TRP A 204 -10.19 4.66 -6.77
C TRP A 204 -9.99 4.03 -8.14
N GLN A 205 -11.01 4.08 -9.00
CA GLN A 205 -10.94 3.58 -10.36
C GLN A 205 -9.90 4.35 -11.16
N ALA A 206 -9.91 5.68 -11.11
CA ALA A 206 -9.04 6.52 -11.93
C ALA A 206 -7.58 6.53 -11.43
N ASP A 207 -7.34 6.43 -10.12
CA ASP A 207 -5.99 6.54 -9.54
C ASP A 207 -5.27 5.19 -9.39
N LEU A 208 -6.01 4.09 -9.22
CA LEU A 208 -5.42 2.77 -9.00
C LEU A 208 -5.90 1.72 -10.01
N PHE A 209 -7.20 1.42 -10.05
CA PHE A 209 -7.66 0.20 -10.73
C PHE A 209 -7.55 0.26 -12.25
N ALA A 210 -7.87 1.39 -12.86
CA ALA A 210 -7.68 1.61 -14.29
C ALA A 210 -6.19 1.68 -14.68
N PRO A 211 -5.32 2.49 -14.03
CA PRO A 211 -3.90 2.54 -14.39
C PRO A 211 -3.15 1.23 -14.12
N ALA A 212 -3.49 0.48 -13.07
CA ALA A 212 -2.82 -0.79 -12.74
C ALA A 212 -3.41 -2.01 -13.46
N LYS A 213 -4.32 -1.84 -14.43
CA LYS A 213 -5.09 -2.93 -15.05
C LYS A 213 -4.24 -4.11 -15.52
N SER A 214 -3.07 -3.84 -16.13
CA SER A 214 -2.15 -4.86 -16.63
C SER A 214 -1.34 -5.55 -15.52
N LEU A 215 -1.16 -4.88 -14.38
CA LEU A 215 -0.32 -5.35 -13.27
C LEU A 215 -1.14 -6.10 -12.20
N LEU A 216 -2.38 -5.68 -11.95
CA LEU A 216 -3.24 -6.18 -10.86
C LEU A 216 -3.37 -7.71 -10.82
N ALA A 217 -3.57 -8.34 -11.96
CA ALA A 217 -3.80 -9.78 -12.06
C ALA A 217 -2.50 -10.61 -12.24
N SER A 218 -1.33 -9.94 -12.28
CA SER A 218 -0.08 -10.54 -12.76
C SER A 218 0.81 -11.16 -11.67
N ALA A 219 0.56 -10.84 -10.40
CA ALA A 219 1.22 -11.39 -9.21
C ALA A 219 0.41 -11.00 -7.97
N PRO A 220 0.61 -11.68 -6.82
CA PRO A 220 -0.01 -11.29 -5.56
C PRO A 220 0.52 -9.95 -5.04
N TRP A 221 -0.36 -9.20 -4.39
CA TRP A 221 -0.04 -7.92 -3.77
C TRP A 221 0.06 -8.00 -2.25
N VAL A 222 0.91 -7.15 -1.68
CA VAL A 222 0.83 -6.70 -0.28
C VAL A 222 0.77 -5.18 -0.29
N PHE A 223 -0.17 -4.63 0.46
CA PHE A 223 -0.50 -3.20 0.45
C PHE A 223 -0.27 -2.58 1.83
N ALA A 224 0.45 -1.47 1.88
CA ALA A 224 0.53 -0.61 3.05
C ALA A 224 -0.56 0.45 2.93
N ARG A 225 -1.05 0.94 4.07
CA ARG A 225 -2.01 2.03 4.12
C ARG A 225 -1.28 3.37 4.27
N GLY A 226 -1.59 4.33 3.40
CA GLY A 226 -1.02 5.67 3.49
C GLY A 226 -1.91 6.69 4.16
N ASN A 227 -1.42 7.92 4.33
CA ASN A 227 -2.18 8.99 4.99
C ASN A 227 -3.26 9.60 4.09
N HIS A 228 -3.27 9.31 2.80
CA HIS A 228 -4.42 9.57 1.94
C HIS A 228 -5.56 8.56 2.18
N GLU A 229 -5.28 7.42 2.80
CA GLU A 229 -6.26 6.39 3.20
C GLU A 229 -6.64 6.45 4.69
N LEU A 230 -6.58 7.65 5.29
CA LEU A 230 -7.19 7.92 6.60
C LEU A 230 -8.71 7.86 6.52
N CYS A 231 -9.39 7.55 7.63
CA CYS A 231 -10.86 7.51 7.65
C CYS A 231 -11.51 8.87 7.38
N SER A 232 -10.80 9.95 7.66
CA SER A 232 -11.17 11.31 7.26
C SER A 232 -11.09 11.55 5.74
N ARG A 233 -10.54 10.60 4.98
CA ARG A 233 -10.14 10.71 3.56
C ARG A 233 -10.52 9.43 2.80
N ALA A 234 -9.61 8.72 2.13
CA ALA A 234 -9.95 7.52 1.36
C ALA A 234 -10.02 6.22 2.21
N GLY A 235 -10.10 6.31 3.54
CA GLY A 235 -10.19 5.14 4.42
C GLY A 235 -11.33 4.16 4.11
N PRO A 236 -12.56 4.63 3.81
CA PRO A 236 -13.66 3.72 3.46
C PRO A 236 -13.34 2.81 2.27
N GLY A 237 -12.83 3.38 1.17
CA GLY A 237 -12.41 2.60 0.01
C GLY A 237 -11.20 1.71 0.29
N TRP A 238 -10.24 2.17 1.10
CA TRP A 238 -9.08 1.34 1.48
C TRP A 238 -9.51 0.04 2.17
N PHE A 239 -10.34 0.12 3.20
CA PHE A 239 -10.84 -1.06 3.91
C PHE A 239 -11.67 -1.97 3.00
N TYR A 240 -12.47 -1.38 2.10
CA TYR A 240 -13.36 -2.11 1.22
C TYR A 240 -12.68 -2.78 0.03
N PHE A 241 -11.61 -2.19 -0.51
CA PHE A 241 -10.90 -2.75 -1.64
C PHE A 241 -9.68 -3.54 -1.18
N LEU A 242 -8.75 -2.91 -0.48
CA LEU A 242 -7.38 -3.41 -0.40
C LEU A 242 -6.97 -3.87 1.02
N GLY A 243 -7.79 -3.56 2.03
CA GLY A 243 -7.55 -3.99 3.41
C GLY A 243 -7.38 -5.51 3.55
N PRO A 244 -6.44 -5.98 4.40
CA PRO A 244 -6.07 -7.40 4.47
C PRO A 244 -7.13 -8.28 5.16
N GLY A 245 -8.09 -7.68 5.86
CA GLY A 245 -9.15 -8.42 6.55
C GLY A 245 -10.25 -8.92 5.60
N SER A 246 -10.87 -10.04 5.96
CA SER A 246 -11.96 -10.72 5.24
C SER A 246 -12.83 -11.53 6.21
N ASP A 247 -14.11 -11.68 5.88
CA ASP A 247 -15.05 -12.56 6.61
C ASP A 247 -14.98 -14.03 6.12
N LEU A 248 -14.03 -14.35 5.22
CA LEU A 248 -13.80 -15.71 4.75
C LEU A 248 -13.12 -16.58 5.83
N PRO A 249 -13.29 -17.91 5.79
CA PRO A 249 -12.70 -18.80 6.79
C PRO A 249 -11.16 -18.66 6.92
N GLY A 250 -10.69 -18.48 8.15
CA GLY A 250 -9.28 -18.29 8.50
C GLY A 250 -8.80 -16.84 8.47
N GLY A 251 -9.56 -15.94 7.83
CA GLY A 251 -9.20 -14.54 7.70
C GLY A 251 -9.30 -13.74 8.99
N VAL A 252 -8.39 -12.77 9.17
CA VAL A 252 -8.60 -11.69 10.15
C VAL A 252 -9.83 -10.89 9.73
N ALA A 253 -10.73 -10.55 10.67
CA ALA A 253 -11.98 -9.89 10.35
C ALA A 253 -11.78 -8.59 9.54
N GLN A 254 -12.66 -8.34 8.56
CA GLN A 254 -12.62 -7.09 7.82
C GLN A 254 -12.93 -5.92 8.75
N GLN A 255 -12.05 -4.93 8.77
CA GLN A 255 -12.28 -3.65 9.45
C GLN A 255 -12.98 -2.65 8.54
N SER A 256 -13.56 -1.62 9.15
CA SER A 256 -14.14 -0.45 8.47
C SER A 256 -13.83 0.81 9.26
N CYS A 257 -14.00 1.97 8.63
CA CYS A 257 -13.89 3.24 9.36
C CYS A 257 -15.01 3.36 10.42
N PRO A 258 -14.69 3.92 11.61
CA PRO A 258 -15.72 4.27 12.58
C PRO A 258 -16.58 5.42 12.05
N TYR A 259 -17.67 5.74 12.74
CA TYR A 259 -18.47 6.92 12.43
C TYR A 259 -17.59 8.19 12.41
N GLN A 260 -17.78 9.07 11.43
CA GLN A 260 -16.87 10.18 11.13
C GLN A 260 -17.43 11.56 11.53
N GLY A 261 -18.55 11.59 12.24
CA GLY A 261 -19.22 12.83 12.65
C GLY A 261 -20.16 13.41 11.60
N GLU A 262 -20.78 14.53 11.94
CA GLU A 262 -21.66 15.31 11.05
C GLU A 262 -20.89 16.51 10.50
N PHE A 263 -20.94 16.77 9.19
CA PHE A 263 -20.17 17.86 8.59
C PHE A 263 -20.56 19.25 9.14
N SER A 264 -21.84 19.44 9.49
CA SER A 264 -22.35 20.68 10.10
C SER A 264 -22.05 20.81 11.60
N GLN A 265 -21.68 19.71 12.27
CA GLN A 265 -21.39 19.64 13.70
C GLN A 265 -20.15 18.75 13.91
N PRO A 266 -18.97 19.22 13.48
CA PRO A 266 -17.75 18.43 13.52
C PRO A 266 -17.34 18.11 14.97
N PRO A 267 -16.81 16.91 15.23
CA PRO A 267 -16.20 16.56 16.50
C PRO A 267 -15.06 17.51 16.89
N SER A 268 -14.79 17.64 18.19
CA SER A 268 -13.74 18.53 18.71
C SER A 268 -12.33 17.95 18.62
N GLU A 269 -12.19 16.64 18.39
CA GLU A 269 -10.91 15.93 18.32
C GLU A 269 -11.02 14.68 17.44
N ALA A 270 -9.87 14.13 17.03
CA ALA A 270 -9.82 13.06 16.03
C ALA A 270 -9.81 11.64 16.61
N SER A 271 -9.48 11.48 17.90
CA SER A 271 -9.17 10.19 18.54
C SER A 271 -10.19 9.09 18.28
N ASP A 272 -11.47 9.37 18.53
CA ASP A 272 -12.56 8.40 18.40
C ASP A 272 -12.95 8.09 16.93
N HIS A 273 -12.39 8.86 15.99
CA HIS A 273 -12.65 8.75 14.56
C HIS A 273 -11.50 8.10 13.77
N ILE A 274 -10.43 7.71 14.49
CA ILE A 274 -9.25 7.05 13.94
C ILE A 274 -9.33 5.55 14.20
N VAL A 275 -9.02 4.78 13.16
CA VAL A 275 -8.71 3.34 13.26
C VAL A 275 -7.33 3.10 12.69
N MET A 276 -6.59 2.19 13.33
CA MET A 276 -5.28 1.71 12.94
C MET A 276 -5.34 0.20 12.81
N LEU A 277 -4.84 -0.34 11.70
CA LEU A 277 -4.72 -1.79 11.53
C LEU A 277 -3.71 -2.34 12.55
N ASP A 278 -4.03 -3.51 13.10
CA ASP A 278 -3.01 -4.29 13.79
C ASP A 278 -1.90 -4.63 12.80
N PRO A 279 -0.62 -4.45 13.17
CA PRO A 279 0.46 -4.83 12.31
C PRO A 279 0.54 -6.35 12.21
N TYR A 280 1.05 -6.83 11.08
CA TYR A 280 1.06 -8.25 10.82
C TYR A 280 2.38 -8.70 10.17
N LEU A 281 2.74 -9.94 10.46
CA LEU A 281 3.86 -10.64 9.87
C LEU A 281 3.34 -11.60 8.81
N LEU A 282 3.89 -11.53 7.60
CA LEU A 282 3.70 -12.54 6.57
C LEU A 282 5.01 -13.32 6.44
N GLU A 283 5.06 -14.54 6.99
CA GLU A 283 6.21 -15.45 6.84
C GLU A 283 6.06 -16.25 5.54
N LEU A 284 6.74 -15.82 4.48
CA LEU A 284 6.84 -16.55 3.21
C LEU A 284 8.11 -17.43 3.23
N GLU A 285 8.20 -18.38 2.29
CA GLU A 285 9.29 -19.37 2.24
C GLU A 285 10.66 -18.75 1.94
N SER A 286 10.71 -17.64 1.20
CA SER A 286 11.94 -16.93 0.82
C SER A 286 12.14 -15.59 1.54
N LEU A 287 11.09 -15.04 2.15
CA LEU A 287 11.05 -13.69 2.70
C LEU A 287 10.00 -13.57 3.81
N ALA A 288 10.25 -12.78 4.84
CA ALA A 288 9.22 -12.35 5.76
C ALA A 288 8.96 -10.84 5.62
N LEU A 289 7.70 -10.44 5.72
CA LEU A 289 7.27 -9.04 5.67
C LEU A 289 6.57 -8.66 6.97
N TRP A 290 7.09 -7.64 7.66
CA TRP A 290 6.39 -6.95 8.73
C TRP A 290 5.67 -5.73 8.16
N VAL A 291 4.34 -5.76 8.09
CA VAL A 291 3.54 -4.63 7.59
C VAL A 291 3.03 -3.81 8.76
N MET A 292 3.49 -2.57 8.84
CA MET A 292 3.13 -1.58 9.85
C MET A 292 2.15 -0.57 9.26
N ASP A 293 1.02 -0.34 9.93
CA ASP A 293 0.14 0.78 9.61
C ASP A 293 0.69 2.05 10.26
N SER A 294 1.27 2.92 9.43
CA SER A 294 1.83 4.21 9.83
C SER A 294 0.99 5.39 9.38
N ALA A 295 -0.21 5.18 8.81
CA ALA A 295 -0.95 6.22 8.11
C ALA A 295 -1.19 7.48 8.97
N ASN A 296 -1.45 7.28 10.27
CA ASN A 296 -1.73 8.34 11.23
C ASN A 296 -0.47 8.92 11.92
N ALA A 297 0.75 8.60 11.47
CA ALA A 297 1.95 9.03 12.18
C ALA A 297 2.31 10.47 11.79
N CYS A 298 2.59 11.32 12.78
CA CYS A 298 2.95 12.71 12.56
C CYS A 298 4.44 12.86 12.24
N ASP A 299 4.75 13.58 11.16
CA ASP A 299 6.13 13.72 10.68
C ASP A 299 7.04 14.54 11.57
N SER A 300 6.50 15.60 12.18
CA SER A 300 7.32 16.67 12.77
C SER A 300 7.08 16.88 14.27
N ARG A 301 6.20 16.09 14.90
CA ARG A 301 5.84 16.27 16.31
C ARG A 301 5.56 14.96 17.02
N SER A 302 6.07 14.88 18.24
CA SER A 302 6.00 13.73 19.12
C SER A 302 6.47 14.10 20.54
N PRO A 303 6.01 13.43 21.61
CA PRO A 303 4.94 12.43 21.62
C PRO A 303 3.57 13.06 21.37
N GLN A 304 2.63 12.23 20.92
CA GLN A 304 1.23 12.54 20.72
C GLN A 304 0.39 11.37 21.24
N THR A 305 -0.94 11.49 21.20
CA THR A 305 -1.88 10.47 21.68
C THR A 305 -1.66 9.10 21.02
N LEU A 306 -1.25 9.06 19.75
CA LEU A 306 -1.00 7.82 19.00
C LEU A 306 0.41 7.23 19.18
N THR A 307 1.37 7.94 19.78
CA THR A 307 2.76 7.46 19.91
C THR A 307 2.85 6.11 20.63
N ARG A 308 1.98 5.86 21.62
CA ARG A 308 1.92 4.59 22.34
C ARG A 308 1.54 3.43 21.42
N GLN A 309 0.61 3.63 20.49
CA GLN A 309 0.15 2.57 19.57
C GLN A 309 1.31 2.10 18.69
N TYR A 310 2.10 3.03 18.13
CA TYR A 310 3.29 2.68 17.35
C TYR A 310 4.38 1.99 18.19
N ARG A 311 4.56 2.38 19.46
CA ARG A 311 5.46 1.67 20.37
C ARG A 311 5.00 0.22 20.58
N ASP A 312 3.70 0.00 20.71
CA ASP A 312 3.13 -1.33 20.91
C ASP A 312 3.27 -2.20 19.64
N GLN A 313 3.14 -1.61 18.44
CA GLN A 313 3.48 -2.27 17.18
C GLN A 313 4.95 -2.72 17.13
N TYR A 314 5.90 -1.84 17.50
CA TYR A 314 7.32 -2.23 17.57
C TYR A 314 7.58 -3.32 18.62
N ALA A 315 6.91 -3.25 19.77
CA ALA A 315 7.03 -4.29 20.78
C ALA A 315 6.51 -5.65 20.28
N GLN A 316 5.49 -5.66 19.42
CA GLN A 316 5.01 -6.88 18.76
C GLN A 316 6.03 -7.42 17.76
N LEU A 317 6.62 -6.55 16.92
CA LEU A 317 7.73 -6.92 16.04
C LEU A 317 8.89 -7.54 16.82
N GLN A 318 9.30 -6.95 17.95
CA GLN A 318 10.37 -7.48 18.82
C GLN A 318 10.07 -8.89 19.34
N ARG A 319 8.80 -9.22 19.62
CA ARG A 319 8.40 -10.57 20.06
C ARG A 319 8.33 -11.59 18.92
N LEU A 320 8.19 -11.13 17.68
CA LEU A 320 7.99 -11.98 16.51
C LEU A 320 9.29 -12.24 15.75
N ALA A 321 10.16 -11.23 15.67
CA ALA A 321 11.34 -11.25 14.81
C ALA A 321 12.28 -12.44 15.06
N SER A 322 12.51 -12.83 16.31
CA SER A 322 13.43 -13.93 16.66
C SER A 322 12.97 -15.32 16.14
N ARG A 323 11.69 -15.44 15.77
CA ARG A 323 11.11 -16.67 15.21
C ARG A 323 11.41 -16.82 13.73
N VAL A 324 11.51 -15.68 13.03
CA VAL A 324 11.67 -15.60 11.58
C VAL A 324 13.00 -16.23 11.17
N LYS A 325 12.96 -17.06 10.12
CA LYS A 325 14.15 -17.76 9.58
C LYS A 325 14.60 -17.25 8.22
N THR A 326 13.74 -16.51 7.53
CA THR A 326 14.01 -15.84 6.26
C THR A 326 14.45 -14.39 6.50
N PRO A 327 14.94 -13.68 5.46
CA PRO A 327 15.15 -12.23 5.57
C PRO A 327 13.86 -11.54 5.99
N LEU A 328 13.91 -10.66 7.00
CA LEU A 328 12.74 -9.90 7.44
C LEU A 328 12.83 -8.47 6.93
N TRP A 329 11.87 -8.07 6.11
CA TRP A 329 11.72 -6.68 5.67
C TRP A 329 10.56 -6.02 6.41
N MET A 330 10.74 -4.76 6.76
CA MET A 330 9.69 -3.90 7.27
C MET A 330 9.08 -3.10 6.13
N MET A 331 7.75 -3.06 6.10
CA MET A 331 6.95 -2.31 5.16
C MET A 331 6.06 -1.33 5.92
N THR A 332 6.14 -0.06 5.57
CA THR A 332 5.40 1.06 6.19
C THR A 332 5.06 2.05 5.08
N HIS A 333 4.07 2.93 5.27
CA HIS A 333 3.90 4.03 4.31
C HIS A 333 4.86 5.17 4.64
N ARG A 334 4.82 5.66 5.87
CA ARG A 334 5.69 6.75 6.33
C ARG A 334 7.07 6.20 6.64
N PRO A 335 8.15 6.86 6.18
CA PRO A 335 9.51 6.45 6.51
C PRO A 335 9.77 6.55 8.01
N LEU A 336 10.48 5.57 8.57
CA LEU A 336 11.01 5.72 9.94
C LEU A 336 12.05 6.85 9.96
N TRP A 337 12.85 6.92 8.90
CA TRP A 337 13.93 7.86 8.74
C TRP A 337 13.92 8.46 7.32
N GLY A 338 13.75 9.76 7.17
CA GLY A 338 13.76 10.42 5.86
C GLY A 338 14.35 11.82 5.93
N GLN A 339 15.17 12.17 4.95
CA GLN A 339 15.67 13.53 4.76
C GLN A 339 14.71 14.27 3.81
N SER A 340 13.72 14.98 4.36
CA SER A 340 12.64 15.65 3.59
C SER A 340 12.94 17.09 3.17
N GLY A 341 14.07 17.65 3.62
CA GLY A 341 14.52 19.00 3.30
C GLY A 341 16.04 19.09 3.11
N PRO A 342 16.61 20.31 3.06
CA PRO A 342 18.06 20.51 2.99
C PRO A 342 18.82 19.72 4.06
N VAL A 343 20.05 19.29 3.75
CA VAL A 343 20.90 18.58 4.71
C VAL A 343 21.01 19.38 6.01
N GLY A 344 20.71 18.74 7.13
CA GLY A 344 20.68 19.36 8.47
C GLY A 344 19.26 19.67 8.97
N THR A 345 18.24 19.61 8.10
CA THR A 345 16.84 19.57 8.54
C THR A 345 16.57 18.26 9.32
N PRO A 346 15.80 18.30 10.42
CA PRO A 346 15.39 17.09 11.15
C PRO A 346 14.78 16.03 10.23
N SER A 347 15.00 14.76 10.59
CA SER A 347 14.48 13.62 9.84
C SER A 347 13.03 13.33 10.17
N ILE A 348 12.22 13.00 9.18
CA ILE A 348 10.88 12.45 9.38
C ILE A 348 10.95 10.92 9.59
N THR A 349 10.00 10.25 10.22
CA THR A 349 8.79 10.72 10.91
C THR A 349 9.00 10.72 12.43
N ASP A 350 9.00 11.89 13.07
CA ASP A 350 9.34 12.09 14.49
C ASP A 350 8.54 11.20 15.44
N MET A 351 7.25 11.00 15.15
CA MET A 351 6.38 10.16 15.98
C MET A 351 6.82 8.69 15.98
N LEU A 352 7.20 8.16 14.81
CA LEU A 352 7.68 6.78 14.67
C LEU A 352 9.05 6.60 15.35
N GLN A 353 9.95 7.57 15.20
CA GLN A 353 11.27 7.54 15.84
C GLN A 353 11.15 7.60 17.37
N THR A 354 10.29 8.47 17.90
CA THR A 354 10.02 8.56 19.33
C THR A 354 9.41 7.27 19.86
N ALA A 355 8.41 6.73 19.16
CA ALA A 355 7.78 5.47 19.53
C ALA A 355 8.83 4.35 19.63
N LEU A 356 9.73 4.24 18.65
CA LEU A 356 10.82 3.26 18.68
C LEU A 356 11.75 3.45 19.88
N LYS A 357 12.20 4.68 20.16
CA LYS A 357 13.05 5.02 21.31
C LYS A 357 12.40 4.73 22.67
N THR A 358 11.08 4.68 22.75
CA THR A 358 10.34 4.36 23.99
C THR A 358 10.07 2.87 24.18
N THR A 359 10.50 2.01 23.24
CA THR A 359 10.50 0.56 23.44
C THR A 359 11.62 0.13 24.38
N LEU A 360 11.58 -1.10 24.89
CA LEU A 360 12.64 -1.63 25.77
C LEU A 360 13.99 -1.75 25.05
N SER A 361 13.99 -2.12 23.77
CA SER A 361 15.23 -2.23 22.97
C SER A 361 15.72 -0.88 22.45
N GLN A 362 14.83 0.10 22.26
CA GLN A 362 15.10 1.39 21.61
C GLN A 362 15.58 1.30 20.16
N GLN A 363 15.52 0.11 19.56
CA GLN A 363 15.97 -0.20 18.21
C GLN A 363 15.06 -1.26 17.58
N LEU A 364 15.07 -1.33 16.25
CA LEU A 364 14.45 -2.44 15.55
C LEU A 364 15.20 -3.75 15.87
N PRO A 365 14.54 -4.92 15.82
CA PRO A 365 15.23 -6.20 15.91
C PRO A 365 16.29 -6.31 14.82
N SER A 366 17.43 -6.93 15.13
CA SER A 366 18.55 -7.10 14.19
C SER A 366 18.19 -7.96 12.97
N GLU A 367 17.10 -8.74 13.07
CA GLU A 367 16.54 -9.54 12.00
C GLU A 367 15.95 -8.69 10.87
N VAL A 368 15.49 -7.47 11.17
CA VAL A 368 15.01 -6.55 10.14
C VAL A 368 16.20 -6.10 9.30
N SER A 369 16.24 -6.54 8.03
CA SER A 369 17.38 -6.31 7.12
C SER A 369 17.13 -5.22 6.08
N LEU A 370 15.87 -4.79 5.90
CA LEU A 370 15.47 -3.69 5.04
C LEU A 370 14.20 -3.03 5.56
N SER A 371 14.12 -1.71 5.49
CA SER A 371 12.88 -0.95 5.68
C SER A 371 12.44 -0.33 4.34
N LEU A 372 11.18 -0.53 3.96
CA LEU A 372 10.56 -0.01 2.75
C LEU A 372 9.45 0.99 3.12
N SER A 373 9.44 2.14 2.46
CA SER A 373 8.43 3.18 2.67
C SER A 373 8.10 3.99 1.41
N GLY A 374 7.09 4.86 1.48
CA GLY A 374 6.67 5.79 0.42
C GLY A 374 6.67 7.24 0.94
N HIS A 375 5.54 7.94 0.77
CA HIS A 375 5.16 9.22 1.39
C HIS A 375 5.91 10.48 0.88
N MET A 376 7.21 10.39 0.59
CA MET A 376 8.04 11.57 0.33
C MET A 376 7.97 12.10 -1.12
N HIS A 377 7.20 11.46 -1.99
CA HIS A 377 7.06 11.83 -3.40
C HIS A 377 8.39 11.82 -4.19
N ILE A 378 9.34 10.97 -3.79
CA ILE A 378 10.68 10.81 -4.36
C ILE A 378 11.16 9.38 -4.15
N TYR A 379 12.25 9.04 -4.84
CA TYR A 379 13.15 8.01 -4.37
C TYR A 379 14.13 8.57 -3.33
N GLN A 380 14.40 7.81 -2.27
CA GLN A 380 15.53 8.05 -1.37
C GLN A 380 16.07 6.73 -0.82
N SER A 381 17.39 6.56 -0.74
CA SER A 381 17.97 5.48 0.06
C SER A 381 18.80 6.03 1.22
N LEU A 382 18.80 5.27 2.31
CA LEU A 382 19.61 5.52 3.49
C LEU A 382 20.40 4.27 3.86
N THR A 383 21.67 4.47 4.14
CA THR A 383 22.55 3.47 4.74
C THR A 383 23.16 4.05 6.00
N PHE A 384 23.03 3.32 7.10
CA PHE A 384 23.67 3.68 8.37
C PHE A 384 25.04 3.00 8.47
N GLY A 385 25.97 3.65 9.18
CA GLY A 385 27.37 3.20 9.24
C GLY A 385 27.55 1.76 9.74
N LYS A 386 28.68 1.14 9.42
CA LYS A 386 29.02 -0.23 9.84
C LYS A 386 28.88 -0.38 11.36
N GLY A 387 28.10 -1.37 11.80
CA GLY A 387 27.79 -1.60 13.22
C GLY A 387 26.61 -0.80 13.76
N SER A 388 25.88 -0.05 12.92
CA SER A 388 24.60 0.54 13.31
C SER A 388 23.55 -0.53 13.59
N ASP A 389 22.71 -0.25 14.56
CA ASP A 389 21.48 -0.94 14.96
C ASP A 389 20.28 -0.66 14.05
N ARG A 390 20.51 -0.05 12.88
CA ARG A 390 19.46 0.36 11.94
C ARG A 390 19.66 -0.33 10.60
N PRO A 391 18.61 -0.99 10.06
CA PRO A 391 18.68 -1.48 8.69
C PRO A 391 18.81 -0.32 7.70
N PRO A 392 19.32 -0.59 6.48
CA PRO A 392 19.13 0.34 5.38
C PRO A 392 17.63 0.58 5.13
N GLN A 393 17.29 1.77 4.62
CA GLN A 393 15.92 2.11 4.25
C GLN A 393 15.85 2.57 2.80
N LEU A 394 14.78 2.15 2.13
CA LEU A 394 14.42 2.57 0.78
C LEU A 394 13.04 3.26 0.81
N VAL A 395 13.01 4.50 0.34
CA VAL A 395 11.79 5.26 0.08
C VAL A 395 11.48 5.14 -1.41
N VAL A 396 10.32 4.55 -1.72
CA VAL A 396 9.73 4.37 -3.04
C VAL A 396 8.41 5.13 -3.06
N GLY A 397 8.48 6.46 -3.06
CA GLY A 397 7.31 7.33 -3.10
C GLY A 397 7.06 7.98 -4.45
N ASN A 398 7.61 7.44 -5.53
CA ASN A 398 7.74 8.13 -6.81
C ASN A 398 6.99 7.44 -7.95
N SER A 399 5.91 6.70 -7.70
CA SER A 399 5.25 5.93 -8.75
C SER A 399 4.07 6.62 -9.45
N GLY A 400 3.59 7.79 -9.01
CA GLY A 400 2.44 8.42 -9.67
C GLY A 400 2.20 9.90 -9.39
N VAL A 401 2.07 10.26 -8.12
CA VAL A 401 1.70 11.62 -7.71
C VAL A 401 2.82 12.63 -8.00
N SER A 402 2.48 13.93 -8.06
CA SER A 402 3.47 15.01 -8.22
C SER A 402 4.67 14.86 -7.29
N LEU A 403 5.85 14.77 -7.90
CA LEU A 403 7.13 14.66 -7.21
C LEU A 403 7.38 15.90 -6.32
N SER A 404 7.96 15.71 -5.14
CA SER A 404 8.28 16.83 -4.24
C SER A 404 9.46 17.68 -4.75
N GLN A 405 10.28 17.11 -5.63
CA GLN A 405 11.33 17.78 -6.40
C GLN A 405 11.60 17.02 -7.70
N THR A 406 12.27 17.66 -8.66
CA THR A 406 12.70 17.05 -9.94
C THR A 406 14.23 17.05 -10.11
N GLY A 407 14.95 17.16 -9.00
CA GLY A 407 16.41 17.20 -8.99
C GLY A 407 17.02 15.86 -9.42
N ALA A 408 18.17 15.95 -10.11
CA ALA A 408 19.01 14.80 -10.42
C ALA A 408 19.47 14.07 -9.16
N ASN A 409 19.99 12.85 -9.32
CA ASN A 409 20.51 12.08 -8.20
C ASN A 409 21.55 12.89 -7.41
N SER A 410 21.29 13.08 -6.11
CA SER A 410 22.17 13.80 -5.22
C SER A 410 22.49 12.96 -4.00
N GLY A 411 23.78 12.73 -3.75
CA GLY A 411 24.27 12.06 -2.56
C GLY A 411 24.39 13.02 -1.37
N PHE A 412 24.21 12.49 -0.16
CA PHE A 412 24.38 13.25 1.08
C PHE A 412 24.94 12.37 2.21
N SER A 413 25.55 13.03 3.20
CA SER A 413 25.95 12.43 4.48
C SER A 413 25.50 13.38 5.58
N THR A 414 24.74 12.87 6.54
CA THR A 414 24.16 13.68 7.61
C THR A 414 23.89 12.85 8.87
N GLN A 415 23.44 13.51 9.94
CA GLN A 415 22.86 12.85 11.10
C GLN A 415 21.37 12.68 10.85
N ILE A 416 20.87 11.46 10.92
CA ILE A 416 19.44 11.15 10.88
C ILE A 416 19.09 10.50 12.19
N ASP A 417 18.16 11.10 12.94
CA ASP A 417 17.75 10.62 14.25
C ASP A 417 18.94 10.26 15.18
N GLY A 418 19.99 11.11 15.20
CA GLY A 418 21.18 10.91 16.03
C GLY A 418 22.18 9.84 15.57
N LYS A 419 21.99 9.23 14.39
CA LYS A 419 22.96 8.29 13.79
C LYS A 419 23.48 8.83 12.46
N ARG A 420 24.75 8.59 12.18
CA ARG A 420 25.36 8.99 10.92
C ARG A 420 24.81 8.13 9.79
N ALA A 421 24.21 8.78 8.80
CA ALA A 421 23.67 8.15 7.61
C ALA A 421 24.33 8.74 6.37
N GLN A 422 24.46 7.92 5.35
CA GLN A 422 24.73 8.34 3.99
C GLN A 422 23.57 7.88 3.12
N GLY A 423 23.25 8.66 2.10
CA GLY A 423 22.12 8.38 1.25
C GLY A 423 22.22 9.10 -0.08
N ASN A 424 21.23 8.85 -0.91
CA ASN A 424 21.00 9.61 -2.13
C ASN A 424 19.50 9.73 -2.38
N THR A 425 19.11 10.77 -3.11
CA THR A 425 17.73 11.03 -3.49
C THR A 425 17.64 11.51 -4.93
N GLN A 426 16.51 11.24 -5.58
CA GLN A 426 16.23 11.67 -6.94
C GLN A 426 14.72 11.88 -7.12
N GLY A 427 14.38 12.97 -7.80
CA GLY A 427 13.04 13.26 -8.26
C GLY A 427 12.82 12.74 -9.68
N GLU A 428 12.48 11.45 -9.80
CA GLU A 428 12.21 10.78 -11.07
C GLU A 428 11.05 9.82 -10.85
N PHE A 429 10.08 9.75 -11.77
CA PHE A 429 9.00 8.76 -11.65
C PHE A 429 9.55 7.35 -11.86
N GLY A 430 9.22 6.41 -10.98
CA GLY A 430 9.69 5.03 -11.12
C GLY A 430 9.13 4.03 -10.13
N TYR A 431 9.60 2.80 -10.29
CA TYR A 431 9.43 1.68 -9.38
C TYR A 431 10.73 0.87 -9.33
N ILE A 432 10.93 0.07 -8.28
CA ILE A 432 12.07 -0.84 -8.20
C ILE A 432 11.63 -2.28 -8.43
N SER A 433 12.40 -3.01 -9.24
CA SER A 433 12.34 -4.46 -9.35
C SER A 433 13.51 -5.07 -8.59
N ILE A 434 13.25 -5.96 -7.64
CA ILE A 434 14.20 -6.55 -6.71
C ILE A 434 14.24 -8.05 -6.92
N LYS A 435 15.45 -8.60 -7.01
CA LYS A 435 15.73 -10.03 -6.97
C LYS A 435 16.36 -10.41 -5.63
N LEU A 436 15.74 -11.36 -4.92
CA LEU A 436 16.36 -12.05 -3.79
C LEU A 436 17.39 -13.07 -4.28
N GLU A 437 18.51 -13.13 -3.58
CA GLU A 437 19.61 -14.05 -3.84
C GLU A 437 19.63 -15.17 -2.78
N LYS A 438 20.24 -16.30 -3.13
CA LYS A 438 20.29 -17.49 -2.25
C LYS A 438 21.02 -17.26 -0.93
N ASP A 439 21.89 -16.26 -0.86
CA ASP A 439 22.65 -15.86 0.32
C ASP A 439 21.90 -14.83 1.19
N HIS A 440 20.57 -14.72 1.03
CA HIS A 440 19.69 -13.77 1.74
C HIS A 440 19.95 -12.29 1.37
N GLN A 441 20.82 -12.06 0.40
CA GLN A 441 21.08 -10.74 -0.16
C GLN A 441 20.03 -10.41 -1.21
N TRP A 442 20.02 -9.16 -1.66
CA TRP A 442 19.16 -8.74 -2.75
C TRP A 442 19.86 -7.72 -3.65
N GLN A 443 19.42 -7.69 -4.90
CA GLN A 443 19.82 -6.71 -5.91
C GLN A 443 18.56 -6.16 -6.56
N GLY A 444 18.53 -4.86 -6.87
CA GLY A 444 17.37 -4.27 -7.52
C GLY A 444 17.71 -3.10 -8.41
N GLN A 445 16.80 -2.80 -9.32
CA GLN A 445 16.95 -1.75 -10.31
C GLN A 445 15.72 -0.86 -10.32
N PHE A 446 15.91 0.45 -10.27
CA PHE A 446 14.83 1.40 -10.48
C PHE A 446 14.62 1.66 -11.96
N TYR A 447 13.39 1.49 -12.42
CA TYR A 447 12.97 1.77 -13.79
C TYR A 447 12.13 3.03 -13.83
N ASN A 448 12.41 3.92 -14.80
CA ASN A 448 11.59 5.10 -15.05
C ASN A 448 10.41 4.82 -15.99
N THR A 449 9.65 5.86 -16.33
CA THR A 449 8.48 5.78 -17.23
C THR A 449 8.84 5.39 -18.67
N GLN A 450 10.11 5.42 -19.07
CA GLN A 450 10.62 4.93 -20.35
C GLN A 450 11.16 3.49 -20.26
N GLY A 451 11.11 2.86 -19.08
CA GLY A 451 11.69 1.54 -18.83
C GLY A 451 13.21 1.53 -18.76
N GLN A 452 13.85 2.69 -18.57
CA GLN A 452 15.29 2.82 -18.41
C GLN A 452 15.66 2.64 -16.94
N VAL A 453 16.76 1.92 -16.69
CA VAL A 453 17.32 1.82 -15.35
C VAL A 453 18.06 3.10 -15.01
N PHE A 454 17.73 3.72 -13.88
CA PHE A 454 18.44 4.93 -13.41
C PHE A 454 19.19 4.73 -12.09
N LEU A 455 18.89 3.67 -11.33
CA LEU A 455 19.62 3.29 -10.12
C LEU A 455 19.77 1.77 -10.01
N ASP A 456 20.94 1.35 -9.55
CA ASP A 456 21.20 0.00 -9.06
C ASP A 456 21.29 0.01 -7.54
N CYS A 457 20.59 -0.91 -6.89
CA CYS A 457 20.49 -1.05 -5.43
C CYS A 457 20.92 -2.46 -5.00
N GLY A 458 21.43 -2.60 -3.78
CA GLY A 458 21.63 -3.93 -3.20
C GLY A 458 22.14 -3.96 -1.77
N SER A 459 21.86 -5.05 -1.07
CA SER A 459 22.22 -5.24 0.34
C SER A 459 23.73 -5.35 0.55
N LYS A 460 24.48 -5.93 -0.41
CA LYS A 460 25.94 -6.07 -0.32
C LYS A 460 26.65 -4.71 -0.25
N GLN A 461 26.10 -3.69 -0.91
CA GLN A 461 26.61 -2.33 -0.85
C GLN A 461 26.49 -1.78 0.57
N ALA A 462 25.33 -1.98 1.20
CA ALA A 462 25.08 -1.51 2.56
C ALA A 462 25.97 -2.21 3.59
N GLU A 463 26.18 -3.52 3.49
CA GLU A 463 27.09 -4.28 4.36
C GLU A 463 28.55 -3.81 4.28
N GLN A 464 28.96 -3.31 3.11
CA GLN A 464 30.27 -2.70 2.89
C GLN A 464 30.35 -1.25 3.38
N GLY A 465 29.28 -0.70 3.96
CA GLY A 465 29.20 0.70 4.35
C GLY A 465 29.19 1.65 3.16
N LYS A 466 28.72 1.22 2.00
CA LYS A 466 28.49 2.05 0.80
C LYS A 466 27.01 2.45 0.70
N ALA A 467 26.69 3.42 -0.14
CA ALA A 467 25.30 3.81 -0.38
C ALA A 467 24.51 2.61 -0.93
N LEU A 468 23.32 2.37 -0.38
CA LEU A 468 22.44 1.25 -0.76
C LEU A 468 22.17 1.22 -2.25
N CYS A 469 21.97 2.38 -2.86
CA CYS A 469 21.85 2.51 -4.31
C CYS A 469 22.82 3.53 -4.90
N GLN A 470 23.15 3.32 -6.17
CA GLN A 470 24.07 4.11 -6.96
C GLN A 470 23.46 4.37 -8.33
N ILE A 471 23.90 5.44 -9.01
CA ILE A 471 23.50 5.72 -10.39
C ILE A 471 23.90 4.52 -11.26
N ALA A 472 22.95 4.02 -12.04
CA ALA A 472 23.20 2.91 -12.96
C ALA A 472 24.22 3.32 -14.02
N ARG A 473 25.11 2.39 -14.38
CA ARG A 473 26.22 2.65 -15.31
C ARG A 473 25.85 2.43 -16.77
#